data_AF-A0A355UEE1-F1
#
_entry.id   AF-A0A355UEE1-F1
#
_cell.length_a   1.000
_cell.length_b   1.000
_cell.length_c   1.000
_cell.angle_alpha   90.00
_cell.angle_beta   90.00
_cell.angle_gamma   90.00
#
_symmetry.space_group_name_H-M   'P 1'
#
loop_
_entity.id
_entity.type
_entity.pdbx_description
1 polymer ?
#
loop_
_entity_poly.entity_id
_entity_poly.type
_entity_poly.pdbx_seq_one_letter_code
_entity_poly.pdbx_strand_id
1 'polypeptide(L)'
;PLKPLEEYPQKHQEYIKLGEKNEVNKGYKCSIREQWYIVPSIWIPDAFFLRRNNLYPKFVLNKCGAISTDTMHRMKLNDGVDAEVLLLSYYNSVSFAFTEICGRSYGGGVLEILPGEMGNIMLPILKGFPENKKQELLQKIDIVVRTKGNIEEVLDLVDEAVLIEHLGLGVELCASCRNIWKKLQRRRLGRG
;
A
#
# COMPACT_ATOMS: atom_id res chain seq x y z
N PRO A 1 6.35 -0.31 27.09
CA PRO A 1 6.61 -1.48 27.96
C PRO A 1 5.29 -2.02 28.53
N LEU A 2 5.19 -3.35 28.68
CA LEU A 2 4.08 -3.96 29.41
C LEU A 2 4.13 -3.45 30.85
N LYS A 3 3.00 -2.95 31.35
CA LYS A 3 2.83 -2.45 32.72
C LYS A 3 1.72 -3.24 33.41
N PRO A 4 1.76 -3.41 34.74
CA PRO A 4 0.67 -3.99 35.52
C PRO A 4 -0.68 -3.32 35.22
N LEU A 5 -1.78 -4.07 35.33
CA LEU A 5 -3.13 -3.56 35.04
C LEU A 5 -3.49 -2.36 35.93
N GLU A 6 -2.98 -2.37 37.16
CA GLU A 6 -3.19 -1.37 38.20
C GLU A 6 -2.59 -0.01 37.84
N GLU A 7 -1.59 0.02 36.96
CA GLU A 7 -0.96 1.26 36.48
C GLU A 7 -1.76 1.96 35.37
N TYR A 8 -2.79 1.32 34.81
CA TYR A 8 -3.63 1.95 33.79
C TYR A 8 -4.68 2.88 34.39
N PRO A 9 -5.13 3.92 33.66
CA PRO A 9 -6.27 4.74 34.08
C PRO A 9 -7.50 3.90 34.39
N GLN A 10 -8.28 4.30 35.41
CA GLN A 10 -9.42 3.54 35.91
C GLN A 10 -10.40 3.10 34.80
N LYS A 11 -10.73 3.99 33.87
CA LYS A 11 -11.62 3.69 32.73
C LYS A 11 -11.09 2.57 31.83
N HIS A 12 -9.77 2.45 31.67
CA HIS A 12 -9.17 1.37 30.89
C HIS A 12 -9.32 0.04 31.63
N GLN A 13 -9.07 0.04 32.94
CA GLN A 13 -9.27 -1.16 33.77
C GLN A 13 -10.73 -1.63 33.73
N GLU A 14 -11.69 -0.70 33.82
CA GLU A 14 -13.12 -0.99 33.70
C GLU A 14 -13.47 -1.62 32.34
N TYR A 15 -12.90 -1.08 31.24
CA TYR A 15 -13.11 -1.62 29.90
C TYR A 15 -12.50 -3.02 29.73
N ILE A 16 -11.31 -3.26 30.30
CA ILE A 16 -10.66 -4.58 30.31
C ILE A 16 -11.51 -5.58 31.09
N LYS A 17 -11.97 -5.23 32.29
CA LYS A 17 -12.88 -6.06 33.11
C LYS A 17 -14.19 -6.37 32.40
N LEU A 18 -14.74 -5.40 31.64
CA LEU A 18 -15.91 -5.63 30.81
C LEU A 18 -15.64 -6.68 29.72
N GLY A 19 -14.47 -6.62 29.07
CA GLY A 19 -14.05 -7.63 28.10
C GLY A 19 -13.87 -9.02 28.70
N GLU A 20 -13.34 -9.11 29.92
CA GLU A 20 -13.23 -10.38 30.68
C GLU A 20 -14.59 -10.94 31.05
N LYS A 21 -15.51 -10.09 31.53
CA LYS A 21 -16.91 -10.47 31.81
C LYS A 21 -17.62 -11.00 30.56
N ASN A 22 -17.29 -10.46 29.39
CA ASN A 22 -17.82 -10.89 28.10
C ASN A 22 -16.99 -12.01 27.44
N GLU A 23 -16.04 -12.60 28.16
CA GLU A 23 -15.18 -13.70 27.70
C GLU A 23 -14.31 -13.38 26.45
N VAL A 24 -14.12 -12.09 26.12
CA VAL A 24 -13.30 -11.65 24.98
C VAL A 24 -11.85 -12.12 25.14
N ASN A 25 -11.36 -12.16 26.39
CA ASN A 25 -10.04 -12.66 26.74
C ASN A 25 -9.84 -14.15 26.42
N LYS A 26 -10.92 -14.94 26.36
CA LYS A 26 -10.87 -16.38 26.05
C LYS A 26 -10.78 -16.68 24.56
N GLY A 27 -11.07 -15.69 23.70
CA GLY A 27 -10.95 -15.86 22.25
C GLY A 27 -9.52 -16.21 21.84
N TYR A 28 -9.35 -17.11 20.85
CA TYR A 28 -8.06 -17.70 20.48
C TYR A 28 -6.90 -16.68 20.35
N LYS A 29 -7.11 -15.55 19.66
CA LYS A 29 -6.05 -14.54 19.50
C LYS A 29 -5.72 -13.77 20.78
N CYS A 30 -6.69 -13.64 21.68
CA CYS A 30 -6.54 -12.95 22.96
C CYS A 30 -5.87 -13.87 23.99
N SER A 31 -6.27 -15.15 24.03
CA SER A 31 -5.79 -16.12 25.01
C SER A 31 -4.33 -16.53 24.84
N ILE A 32 -3.77 -16.39 23.64
CA ILE A 32 -2.35 -16.67 23.37
C ILE A 32 -1.41 -15.50 23.69
N ARG A 33 -1.91 -14.39 24.24
CA ARG A 33 -1.11 -13.20 24.58
C ARG A 33 -0.97 -13.08 26.09
N GLU A 34 0.19 -12.62 26.54
CA GLU A 34 0.47 -12.34 27.96
C GLU A 34 -0.48 -11.27 28.52
N GLN A 35 -0.63 -10.15 27.82
CA GLN A 35 -1.67 -9.15 28.07
C GLN A 35 -2.65 -9.13 26.89
N TRP A 36 -3.79 -9.81 27.04
CA TRP A 36 -4.76 -10.05 25.96
C TRP A 36 -5.31 -8.77 25.31
N TYR A 37 -5.37 -7.68 26.09
CA TYR A 37 -5.86 -6.36 25.70
C TYR A 37 -4.79 -5.45 25.05
N ILE A 38 -3.53 -5.89 24.97
CA ILE A 38 -2.46 -5.12 24.33
C ILE A 38 -2.29 -5.55 22.88
N VAL A 39 -2.30 -4.56 21.98
CA VAL A 39 -2.00 -4.77 20.56
C VAL A 39 -0.47 -4.86 20.39
N PRO A 40 0.06 -5.99 19.89
CA PRO A 40 1.50 -6.13 19.70
C PRO A 40 1.99 -5.31 18.50
N SER A 41 3.30 -5.04 18.47
CA SER A 41 4.03 -4.53 17.30
C SER A 41 3.50 -3.21 16.75
N ILE A 42 3.21 -2.24 17.62
CA ILE A 42 2.87 -0.87 17.24
C ILE A 42 4.18 -0.12 16.93
N TRP A 43 4.29 0.37 15.69
CA TRP A 43 5.39 1.22 15.23
C TRP A 43 4.87 2.08 14.09
N ILE A 44 5.49 3.25 13.90
CA ILE A 44 5.17 4.21 12.84
C ILE A 44 5.91 3.79 11.58
N PRO A 45 5.21 3.37 10.51
CA PRO A 45 5.84 3.04 9.24
C PRO A 45 6.20 4.27 8.42
N ASP A 46 7.13 4.11 7.50
CA ASP A 46 7.53 5.18 6.58
C ASP A 46 6.52 5.35 5.46
N ALA A 47 5.84 4.27 5.08
CA ALA A 47 4.82 4.27 4.04
C ALA A 47 3.80 3.13 4.22
N PHE A 48 2.71 3.23 3.47
CA PHE A 48 1.63 2.27 3.45
C PHE A 48 1.32 1.79 2.04
N PHE A 49 1.00 0.50 1.92
CA PHE A 49 0.49 -0.08 0.70
C PHE A 49 -0.87 -0.72 0.97
N LEU A 50 -1.90 -0.33 0.22
CA LEU A 50 -3.25 -0.87 0.44
C LEU A 50 -3.27 -2.37 0.12
N ARG A 51 -3.74 -3.17 1.07
CA ARG A 51 -3.82 -4.62 0.93
C ARG A 51 -4.92 -5.04 -0.06
N ARG A 52 -6.10 -4.45 0.06
CA ARG A 52 -7.30 -4.79 -0.74
C ARG A 52 -7.74 -3.59 -1.56
N ASN A 53 -7.92 -3.82 -2.86
CA ASN A 53 -8.10 -2.75 -3.83
C ASN A 53 -9.20 -3.11 -4.83
N ASN A 54 -10.00 -2.11 -5.17
CA ASN A 54 -10.99 -2.24 -6.23
C ASN A 54 -10.37 -1.92 -7.60
N LEU A 55 -9.86 -0.71 -7.80
CA LEU A 55 -9.30 -0.31 -9.09
C LEU A 55 -7.82 -0.65 -9.20
N TYR A 56 -7.00 -0.16 -8.28
CA TYR A 56 -5.55 -0.38 -8.25
C TYR A 56 -5.03 -0.20 -6.83
N PRO A 57 -3.87 -0.78 -6.49
CA PRO A 57 -3.26 -0.58 -5.19
C PRO A 57 -2.72 0.83 -5.01
N LYS A 58 -3.02 1.44 -3.88
CA LYS A 58 -2.47 2.76 -3.51
C LYS A 58 -1.23 2.56 -2.66
N PHE A 59 -0.15 3.23 -3.06
CA PHE A 59 1.08 3.35 -2.29
C PHE A 59 1.17 4.79 -1.79
N VAL A 60 1.35 5.00 -0.49
CA VAL A 60 1.26 6.32 0.13
C VAL A 60 2.36 6.48 1.18
N LEU A 61 3.08 7.60 1.16
CA LEU A 61 4.07 7.93 2.19
C LEU A 61 3.40 8.41 3.48
N ASN A 62 3.91 7.97 4.62
CA ASN A 62 3.37 8.33 5.93
C ASN A 62 4.01 9.63 6.46
N LYS A 63 3.57 10.77 5.95
CA LYS A 63 4.06 12.09 6.38
C LYS A 63 3.44 12.58 7.71
N CYS A 64 2.42 11.89 8.24
CA CYS A 64 1.71 12.31 9.46
C CYS A 64 2.06 11.48 10.71
N GLY A 65 2.99 10.52 10.61
CA GLY A 65 3.35 9.66 11.73
C GLY A 65 2.21 8.72 12.18
N ALA A 66 1.30 8.38 11.28
CA ALA A 66 0.17 7.51 11.58
C ALA A 66 0.60 6.06 11.80
N ILE A 67 -0.24 5.29 12.48
CA ILE A 67 -0.19 3.83 12.54
C ILE A 67 -1.37 3.25 11.78
N SER A 68 -1.25 2.02 11.29
CA SER A 68 -2.35 1.33 10.60
C SER A 68 -2.81 0.09 11.35
N THR A 69 -4.05 -0.30 11.07
CA THR A 69 -4.59 -1.64 11.33
C THR A 69 -4.17 -2.60 10.20
N ASP A 70 -4.90 -3.70 10.04
CA ASP A 70 -4.68 -4.76 9.05
C ASP A 70 -5.15 -4.42 7.62
N THR A 71 -5.70 -3.22 7.41
CA THR A 71 -6.21 -2.76 6.10
C THR A 71 -5.10 -2.36 5.13
N MET A 72 -3.94 -1.96 5.66
CA MET A 72 -2.77 -1.52 4.89
C MET A 72 -1.54 -2.27 5.37
N HIS A 73 -0.68 -2.63 4.43
CA HIS A 73 0.67 -3.09 4.77
C HIS A 73 1.50 -1.91 5.23
N ARG A 74 2.24 -2.14 6.31
CA ARG A 74 3.20 -1.20 6.86
C ARG A 74 4.55 -1.44 6.20
N MET A 75 5.18 -0.39 5.71
CA MET A 75 6.48 -0.46 5.06
C MET A 75 7.52 0.29 5.87
N LYS A 76 8.70 -0.33 5.99
CA LYS A 76 9.91 0.32 6.45
C LYS A 76 10.85 0.46 5.26
N LEU A 77 11.36 1.66 5.03
CA LEU A 77 12.35 1.90 3.99
C LEU A 77 13.73 1.56 4.54
N ASN A 78 14.55 0.95 3.69
CA ASN A 78 15.96 0.73 4.01
C ASN A 78 16.72 2.06 3.97
N ASP A 79 17.82 2.13 4.70
CA ASP A 79 18.68 3.30 4.72
C ASP A 79 19.16 3.67 3.30
N GLY A 80 19.13 4.97 2.99
CA GLY A 80 19.53 5.50 1.69
C GLY A 80 18.47 5.40 0.57
N VAL A 81 17.30 4.79 0.83
CA VAL A 81 16.18 4.79 -0.12
C VAL A 81 15.43 6.12 -0.06
N ASP A 82 15.39 6.84 -1.18
CA ASP A 82 14.53 8.01 -1.33
C ASP A 82 13.06 7.57 -1.47
N ALA A 83 12.26 7.95 -0.47
CA ALA A 83 10.85 7.60 -0.38
C ALA A 83 10.01 8.15 -1.55
N GLU A 84 10.30 9.36 -2.01
CA GLU A 84 9.57 10.03 -3.09
C GLU A 84 9.93 9.44 -4.44
N VAL A 85 11.20 9.08 -4.65
CA VAL A 85 11.64 8.32 -5.81
C VAL A 85 10.97 6.95 -5.86
N LEU A 86 10.90 6.24 -4.73
CA LEU A 86 10.21 4.95 -4.64
C LEU A 86 8.72 5.11 -4.95
N LEU A 87 8.06 6.14 -4.41
CA LEU A 87 6.66 6.43 -4.69
C LEU A 87 6.43 6.67 -6.19
N LEU A 88 7.24 7.52 -6.83
CA LEU A 88 7.14 7.79 -8.25
C LEU A 88 7.37 6.51 -9.07
N SER A 89 8.36 5.69 -8.69
CA SER A 89 8.67 4.44 -9.38
C SER A 89 7.49 3.46 -9.42
N TYR A 90 6.51 3.58 -8.52
CA TYR A 90 5.36 2.67 -8.50
C TYR A 90 4.24 3.06 -9.48
N TYR A 91 4.04 4.35 -9.76
CA TYR A 91 2.88 4.83 -10.50
C TYR A 91 3.08 4.84 -12.02
N ASN A 92 3.32 3.66 -12.60
CA ASN A 92 3.50 3.45 -14.04
C ASN A 92 2.83 2.15 -14.52
N SER A 93 2.69 1.99 -15.83
CA SER A 93 2.03 0.84 -16.46
C SER A 93 2.69 -0.51 -16.19
N VAL A 94 4.03 -0.55 -16.12
CA VAL A 94 4.76 -1.79 -15.83
C VAL A 94 4.41 -2.26 -14.43
N SER A 95 4.61 -1.41 -13.43
CA SER A 95 4.32 -1.73 -12.03
C SER A 95 2.84 -2.06 -11.81
N PHE A 96 1.92 -1.35 -12.45
CA PHE A 96 0.49 -1.66 -12.38
C PHE A 96 0.15 -3.02 -13.00
N ALA A 97 0.77 -3.40 -14.12
CA ALA A 97 0.61 -4.74 -14.68
C ALA A 97 1.06 -5.82 -13.69
N PHE A 98 2.21 -5.62 -13.04
CA PHE A 98 2.71 -6.53 -12.01
C PHE A 98 1.78 -6.65 -10.81
N THR A 99 1.06 -5.59 -10.41
CA THR A 99 0.09 -5.69 -9.31
C THR A 99 -1.04 -6.70 -9.58
N GLU A 100 -1.52 -6.77 -10.83
CA GLU A 100 -2.56 -7.74 -11.22
C GLU A 100 -1.99 -9.14 -11.48
N ILE A 101 -0.72 -9.25 -11.89
CA ILE A 101 -0.04 -10.54 -12.10
C ILE A 101 0.28 -11.20 -10.76
N CYS A 102 0.81 -10.43 -9.81
CA CYS A 102 1.27 -10.93 -8.51
C CYS A 102 0.13 -11.01 -7.48
N GLY A 103 -0.91 -10.19 -7.61
CA GLY A 103 -2.02 -10.13 -6.67
C GLY A 103 -3.03 -11.27 -6.82
N ARG A 104 -3.77 -11.52 -5.75
CA ARG A 104 -4.87 -12.48 -5.70
C ARG A 104 -6.18 -11.81 -6.04
N SER A 105 -6.93 -12.41 -6.97
CA SER A 105 -8.30 -12.02 -7.24
C SER A 105 -9.25 -12.85 -6.38
N TYR A 106 -10.09 -12.18 -5.60
CA TYR A 106 -11.22 -12.77 -4.87
C TYR A 106 -12.55 -12.44 -5.56
N GLY A 107 -13.62 -13.18 -5.21
CA GLY A 107 -14.98 -12.88 -5.67
C GLY A 107 -15.42 -11.46 -5.29
N GLY A 108 -16.32 -10.87 -6.07
CA GLY A 108 -16.69 -9.45 -5.91
C GLY A 108 -15.66 -8.47 -6.50
N GLY A 109 -14.70 -8.97 -7.28
CA GLY A 109 -13.72 -8.16 -7.97
C GLY A 109 -12.65 -7.53 -7.09
N VAL A 110 -12.36 -8.07 -5.90
CA VAL A 110 -11.30 -7.52 -5.03
C VAL A 110 -9.92 -8.01 -5.49
N LEU A 111 -8.96 -7.09 -5.61
CA LEU A 111 -7.53 -7.38 -5.72
C LEU A 111 -6.91 -7.33 -4.33
N GLU A 112 -6.37 -8.45 -3.86
CA GLU A 112 -5.59 -8.51 -2.65
C GLU A 112 -4.11 -8.75 -2.96
N ILE A 113 -3.22 -7.99 -2.34
CA ILE A 113 -1.78 -8.18 -2.45
C ILE A 113 -1.26 -8.40 -1.04
N LEU A 114 -0.56 -9.49 -0.79
CA LEU A 114 0.12 -9.78 0.48
C LEU A 114 1.59 -9.33 0.44
N PRO A 115 2.29 -9.21 1.59
CA PRO A 115 3.66 -8.71 1.60
C PRO A 115 4.63 -9.54 0.72
N GLY A 116 4.46 -10.86 0.69
CA GLY A 116 5.27 -11.73 -0.18
C GLY A 116 5.01 -11.51 -1.67
N GLU A 117 3.79 -11.14 -2.05
CA GLU A 117 3.43 -10.82 -3.45
C GLU A 117 3.89 -9.43 -3.83
N MET A 118 3.79 -8.49 -2.89
CA MET A 118 4.29 -7.13 -3.05
C MET A 118 5.77 -7.11 -3.41
N GLY A 119 6.58 -8.01 -2.82
CA GLY A 119 8.01 -8.15 -3.13
C GLY A 119 8.32 -8.56 -4.58
N ASN A 120 7.33 -9.05 -5.33
CA ASN A 120 7.49 -9.44 -6.74
C ASN A 120 7.02 -8.35 -7.72
N ILE A 121 6.51 -7.21 -7.23
CA ILE A 121 6.11 -6.09 -8.09
C ILE A 121 7.37 -5.41 -8.62
N MET A 122 7.53 -5.41 -9.94
CA MET A 122 8.67 -4.76 -10.57
C MET A 122 8.51 -3.24 -10.59
N LEU A 123 9.57 -2.54 -10.20
CA LEU A 123 9.65 -1.08 -10.17
C LEU A 123 10.82 -0.61 -11.05
N PRO A 124 10.64 0.42 -11.89
CA PRO A 124 11.74 1.08 -12.58
C PRO A 124 12.75 1.72 -11.61
N ILE A 125 14.03 1.63 -11.93
CA ILE A 125 15.11 2.27 -11.16
C ILE A 125 15.31 3.70 -11.65
N LEU A 126 14.95 4.69 -10.84
CA LEU A 126 14.94 6.11 -11.24
C LEU A 126 16.22 6.84 -10.83
N LYS A 127 17.38 6.20 -10.97
CA LYS A 127 18.66 6.83 -10.63
C LYS A 127 18.88 8.05 -11.53
N GLY A 128 19.14 9.21 -10.93
CA GLY A 128 19.39 10.46 -11.65
C GLY A 128 18.16 11.09 -12.30
N PHE A 129 16.94 10.67 -11.93
CA PHE A 129 15.72 11.29 -12.46
C PHE A 129 15.64 12.77 -12.04
N PRO A 130 15.28 13.70 -12.95
CA PRO A 130 15.28 15.13 -12.65
C PRO A 130 14.34 15.51 -11.51
N GLU A 131 14.87 16.23 -10.50
CA GLU A 131 14.12 16.58 -9.28
C GLU A 131 12.89 17.44 -9.57
N ASN A 132 13.00 18.41 -10.48
CA ASN A 132 11.86 19.25 -10.89
C ASN A 132 10.73 18.43 -11.50
N LYS A 133 11.07 17.45 -12.37
CA LYS A 133 10.10 16.56 -12.99
C LYS A 133 9.50 15.59 -11.98
N LYS A 134 10.31 15.10 -11.03
CA LYS A 134 9.87 14.25 -9.91
C LYS A 134 8.76 14.95 -9.13
N GLN A 135 9.00 16.19 -8.70
CA GLN A 135 8.04 16.95 -7.92
C GLN A 135 6.75 17.25 -8.70
N GLU A 136 6.85 17.60 -9.99
CA GLU A 136 5.69 17.81 -10.86
C GLU A 136 4.80 16.56 -10.94
N LEU A 137 5.40 15.38 -11.21
CA LEU A 137 4.67 14.12 -11.35
C LEU A 137 4.05 13.68 -10.01
N LEU A 138 4.78 13.81 -8.90
CA LEU A 138 4.28 13.48 -7.57
C LEU A 138 3.08 14.34 -7.16
N GLN A 139 3.11 15.64 -7.48
CA GLN A 139 1.97 16.53 -7.25
C GLN A 139 0.74 16.08 -8.04
N LYS A 140 0.91 15.72 -9.31
CA LYS A 140 -0.18 15.19 -10.15
C LYS A 140 -0.74 13.88 -9.61
N ILE A 141 0.13 12.95 -9.19
CA ILE A 141 -0.26 11.69 -8.53
C ILE A 141 -1.13 11.99 -7.29
N ASP A 142 -0.67 12.87 -6.40
CA ASP A 142 -1.39 13.20 -5.16
C ASP A 142 -2.77 13.80 -5.44
N ILE A 143 -2.87 14.76 -6.37
CA ILE A 143 -4.15 15.38 -6.77
C ILE A 143 -5.13 14.32 -7.29
N VAL A 144 -4.71 13.50 -8.27
CA VAL A 144 -5.59 12.51 -8.90
C VAL A 144 -6.04 11.45 -7.90
N VAL A 145 -5.14 10.96 -7.04
CA VAL A 145 -5.49 9.97 -6.02
C VAL A 145 -6.47 10.54 -4.99
N ARG A 146 -6.28 11.78 -4.53
CA ARG A 146 -7.17 12.42 -3.54
C ARG A 146 -8.55 12.76 -4.09
N THR A 147 -8.59 13.24 -5.33
CA THR A 147 -9.85 13.62 -6.01
C THR A 147 -10.60 12.44 -6.59
N LYS A 148 -10.04 11.22 -6.52
CA LYS A 148 -10.53 10.03 -7.22
C LYS A 148 -10.64 10.26 -8.74
N GLY A 149 -9.73 11.06 -9.29
CA GLY A 149 -9.62 11.31 -10.71
C GLY A 149 -9.20 10.07 -11.50
N ASN A 150 -9.10 10.23 -12.82
CA ASN A 150 -8.67 9.16 -13.70
C ASN A 150 -7.16 8.89 -13.52
N ILE A 151 -6.81 7.76 -12.90
CA ILE A 151 -5.42 7.38 -12.70
C ILE A 151 -4.66 7.18 -14.02
N GLU A 152 -5.36 6.89 -15.11
CA GLU A 152 -4.72 6.68 -16.41
C GLU A 152 -4.02 7.95 -16.92
N GLU A 153 -4.52 9.14 -16.60
CA GLU A 153 -3.87 10.41 -16.94
C GLU A 153 -2.50 10.56 -16.26
N VAL A 154 -2.39 10.08 -15.02
CA VAL A 154 -1.11 10.04 -14.30
C VAL A 154 -0.18 9.03 -14.94
N LEU A 155 -0.70 7.84 -15.23
CA LEU A 155 0.11 6.78 -15.83
C LEU A 155 0.61 7.20 -17.21
N ASP A 156 -0.16 7.92 -18.03
CA ASP A 156 0.29 8.41 -19.33
C ASP A 156 1.48 9.38 -19.20
N LEU A 157 1.41 10.29 -18.23
CA LEU A 157 2.49 11.23 -17.94
C LEU A 157 3.73 10.56 -17.36
N VAL A 158 3.54 9.59 -16.46
CA VAL A 158 4.66 8.88 -15.83
C VAL A 158 5.28 7.90 -16.82
N ASP A 159 4.51 7.18 -17.62
CA ASP A 159 5.03 6.25 -18.63
C ASP A 159 5.92 7.00 -19.63
N GLU A 160 5.46 8.16 -20.13
CA GLU A 160 6.26 9.01 -21.02
C GLU A 160 7.57 9.45 -20.35
N ALA A 161 7.48 10.14 -19.22
CA ALA A 161 8.65 10.76 -18.59
C ALA A 161 9.63 9.72 -17.99
N VAL A 162 9.11 8.67 -17.38
CA VAL A 162 9.90 7.69 -16.62
C VAL A 162 10.29 6.49 -17.48
N LEU A 163 9.34 5.86 -18.17
CA LEU A 163 9.64 4.62 -18.89
C LEU A 163 10.27 4.89 -20.25
N ILE A 164 9.74 5.87 -21.00
CA ILE A 164 10.19 6.16 -22.36
C ILE A 164 11.38 7.12 -22.36
N GLU A 165 11.21 8.34 -21.84
CA GLU A 165 12.24 9.39 -21.91
C GLU A 165 13.47 9.06 -21.03
N HIS A 166 13.25 8.66 -19.77
CA HIS A 166 14.36 8.42 -18.83
C HIS A 166 14.99 7.03 -18.96
N LEU A 167 14.19 5.98 -19.19
CA LEU A 167 14.69 4.60 -19.27
C LEU A 167 14.86 4.06 -20.69
N GLY A 168 14.36 4.77 -21.71
CA GLY A 168 14.49 4.35 -23.10
C GLY A 168 13.68 3.09 -23.46
N LEU A 169 12.62 2.78 -22.71
CA LEU A 169 11.76 1.65 -23.03
C LEU A 169 10.92 1.95 -24.28
N GLY A 170 10.67 0.91 -25.07
CA GLY A 170 9.82 1.04 -26.25
C GLY A 170 8.39 1.41 -25.88
N VAL A 171 7.78 2.32 -26.65
CA VAL A 171 6.38 2.73 -26.50
C VAL A 171 5.43 1.53 -26.53
N GLU A 172 5.69 0.57 -27.44
CA GLU A 172 4.93 -0.67 -27.57
C GLU A 172 4.97 -1.56 -26.32
N LEU A 173 6.10 -1.58 -25.61
CA LEU A 173 6.22 -2.31 -24.35
C LEU A 173 5.35 -1.66 -23.27
N CYS A 174 5.42 -0.32 -23.15
CA CYS A 174 4.63 0.43 -22.18
C CYS A 174 3.12 0.24 -22.44
N ALA A 175 2.70 0.35 -23.71
CA ALA A 175 1.33 0.09 -24.13
C ALA A 175 0.89 -1.36 -23.86
N SER A 176 1.78 -2.33 -24.08
CA SER A 176 1.52 -3.75 -23.77
C SER A 176 1.30 -3.96 -22.27
N CYS A 177 2.13 -3.37 -21.41
CA CYS A 177 1.94 -3.43 -19.95
C CYS A 177 0.62 -2.77 -19.53
N ARG A 178 0.28 -1.60 -20.09
CA ARG A 178 -1.02 -0.94 -19.84
C ARG A 178 -2.18 -1.87 -20.21
N ASN A 179 -2.10 -2.51 -21.38
CA ASN A 179 -3.12 -3.43 -21.85
C ASN A 179 -3.26 -4.68 -20.95
N ILE A 180 -2.14 -5.23 -20.47
CA ILE A 180 -2.14 -6.34 -19.52
C ILE A 180 -2.88 -5.94 -18.24
N TRP A 181 -2.52 -4.82 -17.62
CA TRP A 181 -3.20 -4.31 -16.42
C TRP A 181 -4.70 -4.16 -16.66
N LYS A 182 -5.11 -3.44 -17.72
CA LYS A 182 -6.52 -3.20 -18.02
C LYS A 182 -7.29 -4.49 -18.33
N LYS A 183 -6.66 -5.48 -18.96
CA LYS A 183 -7.28 -6.78 -19.27
C LYS A 183 -7.52 -7.58 -18.01
N LEU A 184 -6.52 -7.69 -17.13
CA LEU A 184 -6.62 -8.43 -15.88
C LEU A 184 -7.58 -7.76 -14.89
N GLN A 185 -7.49 -6.43 -14.76
CA GLN A 185 -8.42 -5.63 -13.97
C GLN A 185 -9.87 -5.84 -14.43
N ARG A 186 -10.16 -5.71 -15.74
CA ARG A 186 -11.53 -5.94 -16.27
C ARG A 186 -12.02 -7.35 -15.99
N ARG A 187 -11.17 -8.36 -16.21
CA ARG A 187 -11.50 -9.76 -15.89
C ARG A 187 -11.84 -9.94 -14.42
N ARG A 188 -11.08 -9.30 -13.51
CA ARG A 188 -11.31 -9.36 -12.06
C ARG A 188 -12.63 -8.68 -11.69
N LEU A 189 -12.86 -7.46 -12.16
CA LEU A 189 -14.08 -6.69 -11.86
C LEU A 189 -15.35 -7.36 -12.42
N GLY A 190 -15.25 -8.09 -13.53
CA GLY A 190 -16.36 -8.86 -14.11
C GLY A 190 -16.73 -10.14 -13.35
N ARG A 191 -16.07 -10.46 -12.22
CA ARG A 191 -16.42 -11.58 -11.32
C ARG A 191 -17.30 -11.15 -10.14
N GLY A 192 -17.70 -9.87 -10.10
CA GLY A 192 -18.66 -9.33 -9.13
C GLY A 192 -20.10 -9.53 -9.54
#